data_AF-A0A1M6WXD8-F1
#
_entry.id   AF-A0A1M6WXD8-F1
#
_cell.length_a   1.000
_cell.length_b   1.000
_cell.length_c   1.000
_cell.angle_alpha   90.00
_cell.angle_beta   90.00
_cell.angle_gamma   90.00
#
_symmetry.space_group_name_H-M   'P 1'
#
loop_
_entity.id
_entity.type
_entity.pdbx_description
1 polymer ?
#
loop_
_entity_poly.entity_id
_entity_poly.type
_entity_poly.pdbx_seq_one_letter_code
_entity_poly.pdbx_strand_id
1 'polypeptide(L)' 'MVLNNVEKDIKIKCLESDMTQQSLAKKIGKTGQYINRIVKKNNGIVNNTFIQMMEGLGYDVELTYVKREEQ' A
#
# COMPACT_ATOMS: atom_id res chain seq x y z
N MET A 1 -11.24 -7.40 -8.16
CA MET A 1 -10.09 -7.79 -7.30
C MET A 1 -9.03 -6.70 -7.28
N VAL A 2 -8.11 -6.67 -6.30
CA VAL A 2 -6.90 -5.82 -6.37
C VAL A 2 -5.75 -6.63 -6.98
N LEU A 3 -5.15 -6.13 -8.06
CA LEU A 3 -4.10 -6.85 -8.81
C LEU A 3 -2.72 -6.75 -8.15
N ASN A 4 -2.50 -5.70 -7.34
CA ASN A 4 -1.21 -5.44 -6.71
C ASN A 4 -0.89 -6.39 -5.56
N ASN A 5 0.39 -6.73 -5.44
CA ASN A 5 0.95 -7.26 -4.19
C ASN A 5 1.48 -6.11 -3.34
N VAL A 6 0.59 -5.48 -2.56
CA VAL A 6 0.93 -4.27 -1.82
C VAL A 6 2.07 -4.48 -0.81
N GLU A 7 2.22 -5.69 -0.25
CA GLU A 7 3.35 -6.01 0.63
C GLU A 7 4.68 -5.89 -0.12
N LYS A 8 4.77 -6.46 -1.34
CA LYS A 8 5.96 -6.33 -2.19
C LYS A 8 6.17 -4.89 -2.62
N ASP A 9 5.11 -4.20 -3.01
CA ASP A 9 5.19 -2.82 -3.49
C ASP A 9 5.79 -1.88 -2.43
N ILE A 10 5.34 -1.97 -1.18
CA ILE A 10 5.90 -1.16 -0.08
C ILE A 10 7.38 -1.49 0.16
N LYS A 11 7.77 -2.77 0.09
CA LYS A 11 9.18 -3.17 0.23
C LYS A 11 10.05 -2.58 -0.88
N ILE A 12 9.58 -2.66 -2.12
CA ILE A 12 10.29 -2.08 -3.29
C ILE A 12 10.41 -0.57 -3.13
N LYS A 13 9.33 0.14 -2.75
CA LYS A 13 9.38 1.60 -2.56
C LYS A 13 10.28 2.05 -1.42
N CYS A 14 10.38 1.25 -0.36
CA CYS A 14 11.38 1.47 0.69
C CYS A 14 12.81 1.37 0.14
N LEU A 15 13.10 0.35 -0.67
CA LEU A 15 14.40 0.17 -1.32
C LEU A 15 14.72 1.30 -2.31
N GLU A 16 13.77 1.70 -3.16
CA GLU A 16 13.93 2.80 -4.11
C GLU A 16 14.20 4.16 -3.44
N SER A 17 13.87 4.29 -2.15
CA SER A 17 14.03 5.52 -1.37
C SER A 17 15.11 5.39 -0.29
N ASP A 18 15.99 4.38 -0.39
CA ASP A 18 17.06 4.08 0.57
C ASP A 18 16.62 4.10 2.04
N MET A 19 15.40 3.59 2.31
CA MET A 19 14.79 3.59 3.64
C MET A 19 14.34 2.20 4.07
N THR A 20 14.28 1.97 5.38
CA THR A 20 13.68 0.74 5.94
C THR A 20 12.20 0.97 6.25
N GLN A 21 11.39 -0.10 6.30
CA GLN A 21 10.00 -0.01 6.76
C GLN A 21 9.88 0.57 8.19
N GLN A 22 10.89 0.35 9.04
CA GLN A 22 10.94 0.89 10.39
C GLN A 22 11.15 2.41 10.37
N SER A 23 12.06 2.90 9.51
CA SER A 23 12.27 4.34 9.31
C SER A 23 11.06 5.02 8.68
N LEU A 24 10.41 4.37 7.71
CA LEU A 24 9.13 4.82 7.13
C LEU A 24 8.05 4.94 8.20
N ALA A 25 7.89 3.90 9.04
CA ALA A 25 6.92 3.93 10.14
C ALA A 25 7.16 5.11 11.08
N LYS A 26 8.41 5.33 11.49
CA LYS A 26 8.80 6.48 12.33
C LYS A 26 8.46 7.81 11.66
N LYS A 27 8.76 7.95 10.36
CA LYS A 27 8.49 9.16 9.56
C LYS A 27 6.99 9.52 9.53
N ILE A 28 6.10 8.53 9.54
CA ILE A 28 4.65 8.74 9.57
C ILE A 28 4.03 8.67 10.99
N GLY A 29 4.86 8.71 12.04
CA GLY A 29 4.39 8.67 13.44
C GLY A 29 3.76 7.33 13.85
N LYS A 30 4.19 6.21 13.26
CA LYS A 30 3.70 4.86 13.53
C LYS A 30 4.84 3.92 13.92
N THR A 31 4.49 2.70 14.34
CA THR A 31 5.46 1.64 14.67
C THR A 31 5.67 0.68 13.50
N GLY A 32 6.81 -0.01 13.45
CA GLY A 32 7.05 -1.05 12.45
C GLY A 32 6.01 -2.18 12.53
N GLN A 33 5.55 -2.52 13.75
CA GLN A 33 4.46 -3.47 13.96
C GLN A 33 3.16 -3.00 13.33
N TYR A 34 2.85 -1.71 13.40
CA TYR A 34 1.66 -1.14 12.75
C TYR A 34 1.74 -1.30 11.23
N ILE A 35 2.88 -0.97 10.60
CA ILE A 35 3.09 -1.20 9.17
C ILE A 35 2.92 -2.68 8.82
N ASN A 36 3.52 -3.59 9.60
CA ASN A 36 3.42 -5.03 9.38
C ASN A 36 1.97 -5.53 9.42
N ARG A 37 1.13 -5.00 10.32
CA ARG A 37 -0.31 -5.32 10.37
C ARG A 37 -1.04 -4.84 9.13
N ILE A 38 -0.70 -3.67 8.60
CA ILE A 38 -1.36 -3.11 7.40
C ILE A 38 -0.99 -3.93 6.16
N VAL A 39 0.31 -4.20 5.94
CA VAL A 39 0.77 -4.91 4.74
C VAL A 39 0.30 -6.36 4.68
N LYS A 40 0.09 -7.00 5.83
CA LYS A 40 -0.44 -8.36 5.92
C LYS A 40 -1.97 -8.45 5.85
N LYS A 41 -2.67 -7.31 5.89
CA LYS A 41 -4.13 -7.30 5.86
C LYS A 41 -4.59 -7.34 4.40
N ASN A 42 -4.79 -8.55 3.88
CA ASN A 42 -5.22 -8.83 2.50
C ASN A 42 -6.37 -7.93 2.00
N ASN A 43 -7.28 -7.55 2.90
CA ASN A 43 -8.52 -6.82 2.58
C ASN A 43 -8.57 -5.42 3.26
N GLY A 44 -7.43 -4.88 3.66
CA GLY A 44 -7.35 -3.73 4.54
C GLY A 44 -6.91 -2.42 3.92
N ILE A 45 -6.21 -2.48 2.79
CA ILE A 45 -5.54 -1.32 2.20
C ILE A 45 -6.47 -0.56 1.28
N VAL A 46 -7.14 -1.28 0.39
CA VAL A 46 -8.29 -0.77 -0.38
C VAL A 46 -9.55 -1.23 0.33
N ASN A 47 -10.52 -0.33 0.47
CA ASN A 47 -11.79 -0.64 1.11
C ASN A 47 -12.53 -1.76 0.36
N ASN A 48 -13.02 -2.77 1.08
CA ASN A 48 -13.72 -3.91 0.46
C ASN A 48 -14.98 -3.51 -0.30
N THR A 49 -15.77 -2.58 0.23
CA THR A 49 -16.98 -2.08 -0.45
C THR A 49 -16.60 -1.41 -1.76
N PHE A 50 -15.50 -0.65 -1.79
CA PHE A 50 -14.99 -0.06 -3.04
C PHE A 50 -14.59 -1.15 -4.06
N ILE A 51 -13.88 -2.20 -3.63
CA ILE A 51 -13.52 -3.33 -4.53
C ILE A 51 -14.79 -3.98 -5.09
N GLN A 52 -15.79 -4.25 -4.25
CA GLN A 52 -17.06 -4.85 -4.68
C GLN A 52 -17.82 -3.96 -5.67
N MET A 53 -17.78 -2.64 -5.49
CA MET A 53 -18.36 -1.69 -6.45
C MET A 53 -17.66 -1.78 -7.81
N MET A 54 -16.33 -1.84 -7.84
CA MET A 54 -15.58 -1.97 -9.08
C MET A 54 -15.84 -3.32 -9.77
N GLU A 55 -15.91 -4.40 -8.99
CA GLU A 55 -16.26 -5.73 -9.50
C GLU A 55 -17.66 -5.76 -10.11
N GLY A 56 -18.64 -5.12 -9.46
CA GLY A 56 -20.01 -4.98 -9.99
C GLY A 56 -20.08 -4.18 -11.30
N LEU A 57 -19.11 -3.32 -11.55
CA LEU A 57 -18.96 -2.57 -12.80
C LEU A 57 -18.10 -3.30 -13.84
N GLY A 58 -17.57 -4.48 -13.52
CA GLY A 58 -16.72 -5.28 -14.42
C GLY A 58 -15.24 -4.89 -14.43
N TYR A 59 -14.75 -4.22 -13.38
CA TYR A 59 -13.36 -3.77 -13.28
C TYR A 59 -12.58 -4.47 -12.16
N ASP A 60 -11.31 -4.71 -12.44
CA ASP A 60 -10.29 -4.93 -11.42
C ASP A 60 -9.61 -3.62 -11.02
N VAL A 61 -8.98 -3.61 -9.85
CA VAL A 61 -8.30 -2.45 -9.28
C VAL A 61 -6.79 -2.64 -9.38
N GLU A 62 -6.12 -1.67 -10.01
CA GLU A 62 -4.67 -1.53 -10.03
C GLU A 62 -4.27 -0.22 -9.32
N LEU A 63 -3.24 -0.29 -8.47
CA LEU A 63 -2.65 0.84 -7.76
C LEU A 63 -1.34 1.22 -8.45
N THR A 64 -1.25 2.47 -8.90
CA THR A 64 -0.03 3.05 -9.46
C THR A 64 0.53 4.11 -8.51
N TYR A 65 1.82 4.00 -8.17
CA TYR A 65 2.50 4.92 -7.26
C TYR A 65 3.30 5.96 -8.04
N VAL A 66 2.91 7.22 -7.96
CA VAL A 66 3.63 8.35 -8.57
C VAL A 66 4.48 9.03 -7.51
N LYS A 67 5.76 9.29 -7.81
CA LYS A 67 6.64 10.04 -6.89
C LYS A 67 6.08 11.45 -6.69
N ARG A 68 6.04 11.91 -5.44
CA ARG A 68 5.63 13.28 -5.12
C ARG A 68 6.68 14.25 -5.65
N GLU A 69 6.26 15.22 -6.46
CA GLU A 69 7.12 16.34 -6.87
C GLU A 69 7.35 17.27 -5.68
N GLU A 70 8.58 17.77 -5.53
CA GLU A 70 8.88 18.82 -4.57
C GLU A 70 8.19 20.11 -5.06
N GLN A 71 7.31 20.69 -4.23
CA GLN A 71 6.72 22.01 -4.48
C GLN A 71 7.68 23.11 -4.10
#